data_AF-A0A935KQ20-F1
#
_entry.id   AF-A0A935KQ20-F1
#
_cell.length_a   1.000
_cell.length_b   1.000
_cell.length_c   1.000
_cell.angle_alpha   90.00
_cell.angle_beta   90.00
_cell.angle_gamma   90.00
#
_symmetry.space_group_name_H-M   'P 1'
#
loop_
_entity.id
_entity.type
_entity.pdbx_description
1 polymer ?
#
loop_
_entity_poly.entity_id
_entity_poly.type
_entity_poly.pdbx_seq_one_letter_code
_entity_poly.pdbx_strand_id
1 'polypeptide(L)'
;MSRYVAPAQGIANLPGAAAAITSSLEKRGRSGLTPIVPVLEGVTAYLRKWATDHPDRRPIIVLATDGVPDTSCLNDRQGEGVVGGLPNTLANAVAVARAAARGTPSLSVFVVGVGKQLTALNDIAAAGGTGRAVLVDAAKDPEKSFLEALADIRRRAVFCELDIPAENRPRIDFERVKRAAELQ
;
A
#
# COMPACT_ATOMS: atom_id res chain seq x y z
N MET A 1 9.29 -17.27 -8.93
CA MET A 1 8.97 -15.81 -8.93
C MET A 1 7.46 -15.63 -8.88
N SER A 2 6.95 -14.69 -8.07
CA SER A 2 5.52 -14.44 -7.91
C SER A 2 4.88 -13.94 -9.23
N ARG A 3 3.68 -14.46 -9.58
CA ARG A 3 2.91 -13.97 -10.75
C ARG A 3 2.41 -12.54 -10.57
N TYR A 4 2.43 -12.01 -9.33
CA TYR A 4 2.02 -10.65 -9.01
C TYR A 4 3.07 -9.58 -9.32
N VAL A 5 4.23 -9.96 -9.89
CA VAL A 5 5.24 -9.00 -10.37
C VAL A 5 4.76 -8.27 -11.63
N ALA A 6 3.92 -8.89 -12.45
CA ALA A 6 3.31 -8.27 -13.62
C ALA A 6 1.90 -7.81 -13.27
N PRO A 7 1.62 -6.50 -13.14
CA PRO A 7 0.28 -6.04 -12.86
C PRO A 7 -0.61 -6.22 -14.08
N ALA A 8 -1.91 -6.44 -13.83
CA ALA A 8 -2.93 -6.48 -14.86
C ALA A 8 -3.02 -5.20 -15.69
N GLN A 9 -2.75 -4.08 -15.01
CA GLN A 9 -2.69 -2.74 -15.53
C GLN A 9 -1.47 -2.06 -14.90
N GLY A 10 -0.53 -1.61 -15.73
CA GLY A 10 0.61 -0.83 -15.26
C GLY A 10 0.20 0.55 -14.75
N ILE A 11 1.07 1.19 -13.97
CA ILE A 11 0.86 2.55 -13.48
C ILE A 11 0.82 3.52 -14.67
N ALA A 12 -0.25 4.30 -14.76
CA ALA A 12 -0.46 5.32 -15.79
C ALA A 12 -1.33 6.47 -15.24
N ASN A 13 -1.22 7.66 -15.85
CA ASN A 13 -1.94 8.85 -15.39
C ASN A 13 -3.45 8.74 -15.67
N LEU A 14 -4.24 9.27 -14.74
CA LEU A 14 -5.67 9.53 -14.95
C LEU A 14 -5.87 10.89 -15.64
N PRO A 15 -6.94 11.04 -16.45
CA PRO A 15 -8.00 10.06 -16.72
C PRO A 15 -7.63 9.00 -17.77
N GLY A 16 -6.49 9.10 -18.45
CA GLY A 16 -6.13 8.22 -19.58
C GLY A 16 -6.13 6.72 -19.27
N ALA A 17 -5.78 6.32 -18.05
CA ALA A 17 -5.80 4.92 -17.63
C ALA A 17 -7.19 4.38 -17.22
N ALA A 18 -8.21 5.23 -17.08
CA ALA A 18 -9.48 4.86 -16.44
C ALA A 18 -10.20 3.69 -17.14
N ALA A 19 -10.28 3.71 -18.48
CA ALA A 19 -10.92 2.65 -19.25
C ALA A 19 -10.18 1.31 -19.11
N ALA A 20 -8.83 1.34 -19.09
CA ALA A 20 -8.02 0.14 -18.97
C ALA A 20 -8.10 -0.47 -17.55
N ILE A 21 -8.14 0.37 -16.51
CA ILE A 21 -8.40 -0.06 -15.13
C ILE A 21 -9.77 -0.72 -15.03
N THR A 22 -10.82 -0.07 -15.55
CA THR A 22 -12.20 -0.59 -15.51
C THR A 22 -12.28 -1.95 -16.20
N SER A 23 -11.75 -2.05 -17.43
CA SER A 23 -11.71 -3.32 -18.17
C SER A 23 -10.91 -4.41 -17.44
N SER A 24 -9.83 -4.05 -16.75
CA SER A 24 -9.05 -5.00 -15.96
C SER A 24 -9.82 -5.53 -14.75
N LEU A 25 -10.70 -4.73 -14.14
CA LEU A 25 -11.52 -5.15 -13.00
C LEU A 25 -12.69 -6.03 -13.43
N GLU A 26 -13.37 -5.68 -14.53
CA GLU A 26 -14.49 -6.45 -15.08
C GLU A 26 -14.10 -7.88 -15.48
N LYS A 27 -12.84 -8.10 -15.86
CA LYS A 27 -12.30 -9.42 -16.21
C LYS A 27 -11.99 -10.32 -15.00
N ARG A 28 -12.21 -9.86 -13.76
CA ARG A 28 -11.88 -10.62 -12.54
C ARG A 28 -13.08 -11.41 -12.03
N GLY A 29 -12.91 -12.73 -11.93
CA GLY A 29 -13.84 -13.60 -11.23
C GLY A 29 -13.52 -13.71 -9.74
N ARG A 30 -14.53 -14.04 -8.92
CA ARG A 30 -14.37 -14.39 -7.51
C ARG A 30 -14.11 -15.89 -7.39
N SER A 31 -12.85 -16.29 -7.50
CA SER A 31 -12.43 -17.67 -7.21
C SER A 31 -10.96 -17.70 -6.80
N GLY A 32 -10.60 -18.58 -5.86
CA GLY A 32 -9.23 -18.80 -5.45
C GLY A 32 -8.98 -18.52 -3.97
N LEU A 33 -7.70 -18.45 -3.62
CA LEU A 33 -7.17 -18.20 -2.28
C LEU A 33 -7.13 -16.70 -1.92
N THR A 34 -6.62 -16.38 -0.72
CA THR A 34 -6.23 -15.01 -0.31
C THR A 34 -4.70 -14.84 -0.29
N PRO A 35 -4.00 -14.81 -1.44
CA PRO A 35 -2.54 -14.93 -1.53
C PRO A 35 -1.82 -13.61 -1.23
N ILE A 36 -2.00 -13.05 -0.04
CA ILE A 36 -1.46 -11.74 0.34
C ILE A 36 0.07 -11.70 0.30
N VAL A 37 0.76 -12.76 0.76
CA VAL A 37 2.23 -12.79 0.78
C VAL A 37 2.82 -12.62 -0.63
N PRO A 38 2.47 -13.46 -1.62
CA PRO A 38 3.01 -13.28 -2.96
C PRO A 38 2.52 -12.03 -3.68
N VAL A 39 1.33 -11.51 -3.34
CA VAL A 39 0.87 -10.20 -3.81
C VAL A 39 1.82 -9.11 -3.34
N LEU A 40 2.10 -9.04 -2.03
CA LEU A 40 2.98 -8.02 -1.46
C LEU A 40 4.41 -8.16 -1.99
N GLU A 41 4.95 -9.38 -2.12
CA GLU A 41 6.27 -9.61 -2.71
C GLU A 41 6.33 -9.10 -4.17
N GLY A 42 5.34 -9.49 -4.99
CA GLY A 42 5.30 -9.16 -6.40
C GLY A 42 5.13 -7.65 -6.66
N VAL A 43 4.18 -7.03 -5.96
CA VAL A 43 3.92 -5.59 -6.08
C VAL A 43 5.11 -4.78 -5.53
N THR A 44 5.73 -5.20 -4.43
CA THR A 44 6.94 -4.54 -3.90
C THR A 44 8.06 -4.55 -4.93
N ALA A 45 8.30 -5.71 -5.58
CA ALA A 45 9.32 -5.82 -6.62
C ALA A 45 8.99 -4.93 -7.84
N TYR A 46 7.74 -4.95 -8.30
CA TYR A 46 7.27 -4.09 -9.40
C TYR A 46 7.46 -2.60 -9.09
N LEU A 47 7.02 -2.14 -7.92
CA LEU A 47 7.06 -0.74 -7.54
C LEU A 47 8.47 -0.22 -7.32
N ARG A 48 9.38 -1.04 -6.76
CA ARG A 48 10.79 -0.66 -6.63
C ARG A 48 11.44 -0.46 -7.99
N LYS A 49 11.15 -1.36 -8.94
CA LYS A 49 11.61 -1.19 -10.33
C LYS A 49 10.99 0.04 -10.97
N TRP A 50 9.69 0.25 -10.82
CA TRP A 50 9.02 1.42 -11.40
C TRP A 50 9.60 2.74 -10.86
N ALA A 51 9.93 2.78 -9.57
CA ALA A 51 10.46 3.97 -8.91
C ALA A 51 11.88 4.36 -9.36
N THR A 52 12.68 3.44 -9.93
CA THR A 52 13.99 3.82 -10.49
C THR A 52 13.85 4.77 -11.67
N ASP A 53 12.78 4.58 -12.46
CA ASP A 53 12.50 5.36 -13.66
C ASP A 53 11.66 6.62 -13.34
N HIS A 54 11.18 6.74 -12.10
CA HIS A 54 10.30 7.83 -11.63
C HIS A 54 10.75 8.38 -10.27
N PRO A 55 11.98 8.94 -10.16
CA PRO A 55 12.54 9.38 -8.88
C PRO A 55 11.79 10.55 -8.23
N ASP A 56 11.00 11.30 -9.01
CA ASP A 56 10.12 12.38 -8.53
C ASP A 56 8.80 11.85 -7.94
N ARG A 57 8.57 10.53 -8.00
CA ARG A 57 7.32 9.89 -7.59
C ARG A 57 7.55 8.94 -6.42
N ARG A 58 6.60 8.92 -5.50
CA ARG A 58 6.59 8.00 -4.36
C ARG A 58 5.42 7.03 -4.48
N PRO A 59 5.66 5.81 -4.99
CA PRO A 59 4.60 4.83 -5.08
C PRO A 59 4.21 4.30 -3.69
N ILE A 60 2.93 3.98 -3.54
CA ILE A 60 2.35 3.34 -2.35
C ILE A 60 1.68 2.03 -2.75
N ILE A 61 1.47 1.15 -1.77
CA ILE A 61 0.68 -0.07 -1.94
C ILE A 61 -0.66 0.14 -1.23
N VAL A 62 -1.76 -0.11 -1.93
CA VAL A 62 -3.10 -0.21 -1.33
C VAL A 62 -3.59 -1.64 -1.50
N LEU A 63 -3.63 -2.38 -0.40
CA LEU A 63 -4.15 -3.76 -0.34
C LEU A 63 -5.63 -3.72 0.03
N ALA A 64 -6.51 -3.95 -0.94
CA ALA A 64 -7.94 -4.16 -0.69
C ALA A 64 -8.24 -5.66 -0.55
N THR A 65 -8.83 -6.08 0.57
CA THR A 65 -9.12 -7.50 0.84
C THR A 65 -10.30 -7.70 1.79
N ASP A 66 -11.02 -8.80 1.64
CA ASP A 66 -12.09 -9.28 2.53
C ASP A 66 -11.63 -10.41 3.47
N GLY A 67 -10.34 -10.79 3.38
CA GLY A 67 -9.77 -11.95 4.05
C GLY A 67 -8.37 -11.69 4.61
N VAL A 68 -7.80 -12.74 5.19
CA VAL A 68 -6.43 -12.75 5.70
C VAL A 68 -5.65 -13.82 4.94
N PRO A 69 -4.31 -13.82 4.98
CA PRO A 69 -3.54 -14.85 4.31
C PRO A 69 -3.83 -16.18 4.98
N ASP A 70 -4.37 -17.13 4.22
CA ASP A 70 -4.59 -18.50 4.64
C ASP A 70 -3.80 -19.48 3.77
N THR A 71 -3.49 -20.62 4.37
CA THR A 71 -2.83 -21.75 3.72
C THR A 71 -3.81 -22.91 3.50
N SER A 72 -5.10 -22.68 3.73
CA SER A 72 -6.09 -23.75 3.93
C SER A 72 -6.51 -24.43 2.62
N CYS A 73 -6.43 -23.74 1.48
CA CYS A 73 -6.63 -24.34 0.17
C CYS A 73 -5.31 -24.70 -0.54
N LEU A 74 -4.18 -24.75 0.18
CA LEU A 74 -2.90 -25.25 -0.35
C LEU A 74 -2.84 -26.78 -0.22
N ASN A 75 -3.77 -27.47 -0.87
CA ASN A 75 -3.48 -28.84 -1.27
C ASN A 75 -2.53 -28.74 -2.47
N ASP A 76 -1.38 -29.39 -2.35
CA ASP A 76 -0.25 -29.64 -3.26
C ASP A 76 -0.49 -29.74 -4.79
N ARG A 77 -1.70 -29.50 -5.33
CA ARG A 77 -2.06 -29.69 -6.75
C ARG A 77 -2.60 -28.47 -7.48
N GLN A 78 -2.72 -27.32 -6.83
CA GLN A 78 -3.15 -26.08 -7.49
C GLN A 78 -2.03 -25.06 -7.33
N GLY A 79 -1.22 -24.88 -8.36
CA GLY A 79 -0.04 -24.00 -8.42
C GLY A 79 -0.33 -22.50 -8.25
N GLU A 80 -1.15 -22.12 -7.28
CA GLU A 80 -1.37 -20.75 -6.80
C GLU A 80 -0.46 -20.38 -5.63
N GLY A 81 0.25 -21.37 -5.07
CA GLY A 81 1.35 -21.20 -4.13
C GLY A 81 2.67 -21.00 -4.87
N VAL A 82 3.42 -19.98 -4.45
CA VAL A 82 4.73 -19.61 -5.01
C VAL A 82 5.67 -20.81 -5.05
N VAL A 83 6.12 -21.22 -6.24
CA VAL A 83 7.33 -22.04 -6.33
C VAL A 83 8.52 -21.16 -5.89
N GLY A 84 9.01 -21.41 -4.68
CA GLY A 84 10.19 -20.75 -4.09
C GLY A 84 9.94 -19.44 -3.32
N GLY A 85 8.72 -19.17 -2.84
CA GLY A 85 8.41 -17.98 -2.02
C GLY A 85 8.01 -18.32 -0.58
N LEU A 86 7.81 -17.29 0.25
CA LEU A 86 7.38 -17.46 1.64
C LEU A 86 5.96 -18.09 1.70
N PRO A 87 5.68 -18.95 2.70
CA PRO A 87 4.31 -19.44 2.95
C PRO A 87 3.30 -18.31 3.13
N ASN A 88 2.06 -18.48 2.63
CA ASN A 88 1.00 -17.47 2.71
C ASN A 88 0.36 -17.39 4.12
N THR A 89 1.13 -16.92 5.09
CA THR A 89 0.71 -16.77 6.49
C THR A 89 0.64 -15.30 6.89
N LEU A 90 -0.14 -14.98 7.94
CA LEU A 90 -0.18 -13.64 8.52
C LEU A 90 1.21 -13.12 8.93
N ALA A 91 2.00 -13.97 9.60
CA ALA A 91 3.35 -13.59 10.04
C ALA A 91 4.24 -13.17 8.86
N ASN A 92 4.18 -13.91 7.75
CA ASN A 92 4.94 -13.58 6.55
C ASN A 92 4.38 -12.33 5.85
N ALA A 93 3.06 -12.13 5.80
CA ALA A 93 2.48 -10.92 5.23
C ALA A 93 2.92 -9.66 6.01
N VAL A 94 2.93 -9.74 7.33
CA VAL A 94 3.45 -8.69 8.23
C VAL A 94 4.94 -8.45 7.97
N ALA A 95 5.74 -9.50 7.81
CA ALA A 95 7.18 -9.37 7.53
C ALA A 95 7.45 -8.71 6.18
N VAL A 96 6.73 -9.10 5.12
CA VAL A 96 6.87 -8.51 3.78
C VAL A 96 6.41 -7.05 3.77
N ALA A 97 5.28 -6.73 4.42
CA ALA A 97 4.82 -5.34 4.55
C ALA A 97 5.85 -4.46 5.28
N ARG A 98 6.47 -4.97 6.35
CA ARG A 98 7.56 -4.30 7.06
C ARG A 98 8.78 -4.07 6.17
N ALA A 99 9.16 -5.07 5.38
CA ALA A 99 10.28 -4.98 4.46
C ALA A 99 10.02 -3.99 3.32
N ALA A 100 8.76 -3.87 2.86
CA ALA A 100 8.36 -2.86 1.88
C ALA A 100 8.52 -1.43 2.47
N ALA A 101 7.99 -1.20 3.67
CA ALA A 101 8.03 0.10 4.35
C ALA A 101 9.45 0.54 4.74
N ARG A 102 10.33 -0.39 5.12
CA ARG A 102 11.72 -0.09 5.53
C ARG A 102 12.74 -0.15 4.40
N GLY A 103 12.32 -0.55 3.20
CA GLY A 103 13.21 -0.67 2.05
C GLY A 103 13.52 0.68 1.40
N THR A 104 14.32 0.60 0.33
CA THR A 104 14.67 1.75 -0.51
C THR A 104 14.24 1.48 -1.96
N PRO A 105 13.36 2.31 -2.56
CA PRO A 105 12.57 3.35 -1.88
C PRO A 105 11.60 2.74 -0.86
N SER A 106 11.20 3.54 0.13
CA SER A 106 10.19 3.16 1.12
C SER A 106 8.84 3.07 0.44
N LEU A 107 8.12 1.96 0.67
CA LEU A 107 6.78 1.73 0.14
C LEU A 107 5.79 1.56 1.28
N SER A 108 4.98 2.59 1.55
CA SER A 108 3.90 2.50 2.54
C SER A 108 2.83 1.52 2.06
N VAL A 109 2.37 0.65 2.97
CA VAL A 109 1.30 -0.34 2.70
C VAL A 109 0.05 0.05 3.46
N PHE A 110 -0.95 0.56 2.74
CA PHE A 110 -2.30 0.79 3.23
C PHE A 110 -3.14 -0.47 3.04
N VAL A 111 -4.00 -0.75 4.01
CA VAL A 111 -4.93 -1.89 3.94
C VAL A 111 -6.35 -1.35 3.98
N VAL A 112 -7.17 -1.77 3.02
CA VAL A 112 -8.62 -1.53 3.00
C VAL A 112 -9.30 -2.88 3.20
N GLY A 113 -9.89 -3.06 4.37
CA GLY A 113 -10.49 -4.32 4.81
C GLY A 113 -12.00 -4.31 4.65
N VAL A 114 -12.56 -5.40 4.14
CA VAL A 114 -13.98 -5.71 4.24
C VAL A 114 -14.18 -6.80 5.30
N GLY A 115 -15.15 -6.63 6.20
CA GLY A 115 -15.53 -7.67 7.17
C GLY A 115 -14.83 -7.57 8.54
N LYS A 116 -14.74 -8.72 9.24
CA LYS A 116 -14.46 -8.78 10.69
C LYS A 116 -13.01 -9.08 11.08
N GLN A 117 -12.11 -9.29 10.12
CA GLN A 117 -10.73 -9.74 10.39
C GLN A 117 -9.78 -8.60 10.79
N LEU A 118 -10.25 -7.73 11.69
CA LEU A 118 -9.68 -6.41 11.92
C LEU A 118 -8.26 -6.46 12.49
N THR A 119 -7.99 -7.37 13.43
CA THR A 119 -6.68 -7.46 14.07
C THR A 119 -5.58 -7.79 13.07
N ALA A 120 -5.76 -8.86 12.29
CA ALA A 120 -4.78 -9.28 11.29
C ALA A 120 -4.53 -8.22 10.21
N LEU A 121 -5.58 -7.53 9.74
CA LEU A 121 -5.44 -6.46 8.75
C LEU A 121 -4.75 -5.23 9.34
N ASN A 122 -4.98 -4.91 10.62
CA ASN A 122 -4.26 -3.85 11.31
C ASN A 122 -2.78 -4.19 11.48
N ASP A 123 -2.43 -5.44 11.77
CA ASP A 123 -1.02 -5.83 11.91
C ASP A 123 -0.23 -5.63 10.61
N ILE A 124 -0.86 -5.94 9.46
CA ILE A 124 -0.28 -5.71 8.14
C ILE A 124 -0.13 -4.20 7.87
N ALA A 125 -1.17 -3.39 8.12
CA ALA A 125 -1.12 -1.94 7.94
C ALA A 125 -0.07 -1.26 8.83
N ALA A 126 0.00 -1.67 10.11
CA ALA A 126 0.98 -1.18 11.07
C ALA A 126 2.40 -1.49 10.61
N ALA A 127 2.66 -2.73 10.21
CA ALA A 127 3.96 -3.14 9.66
C ALA A 127 4.31 -2.39 8.38
N GLY A 128 3.31 -2.10 7.54
CA GLY A 128 3.38 -1.26 6.36
C GLY A 128 3.60 0.23 6.59
N GLY A 129 3.69 0.68 7.84
CA GLY A 129 3.91 2.08 8.19
C GLY A 129 2.67 2.97 8.12
N THR A 130 1.47 2.40 7.99
CA THR A 130 0.21 3.17 7.86
C THR A 130 -0.70 3.05 9.07
N GLY A 131 -0.29 2.30 10.10
CA GLY A 131 -0.97 2.23 11.38
C GLY A 131 -2.11 1.22 11.38
N ARG A 132 -3.29 1.59 10.87
CA ARG A 132 -4.50 0.74 10.92
C ARG A 132 -5.13 0.60 9.54
N ALA A 133 -5.79 -0.54 9.33
CA ALA A 133 -6.59 -0.78 8.15
C ALA A 133 -7.81 0.15 8.12
N VAL A 134 -8.16 0.64 6.94
CA VAL A 134 -9.42 1.35 6.69
C VAL A 134 -10.52 0.32 6.46
N LEU A 135 -11.64 0.44 7.16
CA LEU A 135 -12.69 -0.55 7.11
C LEU A 135 -13.84 -0.07 6.25
N VAL A 136 -14.28 -0.94 5.37
CA VAL A 136 -15.45 -0.74 4.53
C VAL A 136 -16.60 -1.56 5.11
N ASP A 137 -17.67 -0.87 5.48
CA ASP A 137 -18.91 -1.50 5.91
C ASP A 137 -19.67 -2.01 4.67
N ALA A 138 -19.47 -3.29 4.35
CA ALA A 138 -20.12 -3.92 3.22
C ALA A 138 -21.63 -4.14 3.40
N ALA A 139 -22.20 -3.92 4.59
CA ALA A 139 -23.63 -4.09 4.84
C ALA A 139 -24.47 -2.85 4.50
N LYS A 140 -23.84 -1.71 4.21
CA LYS A 140 -24.55 -0.44 3.92
C LYS A 140 -24.27 0.05 2.51
N ASP A 141 -23.09 0.60 2.31
CA ASP A 141 -22.68 1.25 1.07
C ASP A 141 -21.17 1.01 0.85
N PRO A 142 -20.81 -0.20 0.36
CA PRO A 142 -19.41 -0.56 0.14
C PRO A 142 -18.73 0.34 -0.88
N GLU A 143 -19.45 0.82 -1.90
CA GLU A 143 -18.91 1.68 -2.94
C GLU A 143 -18.49 3.03 -2.37
N LYS A 144 -19.40 3.71 -1.66
CA LYS A 144 -19.10 4.99 -1.02
C LYS A 144 -18.00 4.86 0.02
N SER A 145 -18.07 3.84 0.86
CA SER A 145 -17.06 3.60 1.91
C SER A 145 -15.67 3.34 1.31
N PHE A 146 -15.60 2.60 0.20
CA PHE A 146 -14.34 2.36 -0.49
C PHE A 146 -13.80 3.63 -1.16
N LEU A 147 -14.66 4.46 -1.76
CA LEU A 147 -14.27 5.76 -2.29
C LEU A 147 -13.75 6.70 -1.19
N GLU A 148 -14.41 6.73 -0.03
CA GLU A 148 -13.96 7.49 1.13
C GLU A 148 -12.60 6.98 1.64
N ALA A 149 -12.38 5.67 1.65
CA ALA A 149 -11.10 5.07 1.99
C ALA A 149 -9.98 5.50 1.04
N LEU A 150 -10.22 5.47 -0.28
CA LEU A 150 -9.25 5.95 -1.27
C LEU A 150 -8.96 7.45 -1.12
N ALA A 151 -9.98 8.25 -0.82
CA ALA A 151 -9.80 9.69 -0.57
C ALA A 151 -8.97 9.95 0.70
N ASP A 152 -9.17 9.16 1.76
CA ASP A 152 -8.37 9.23 2.99
C ASP A 152 -6.91 8.86 2.76
N ILE A 153 -6.68 7.73 2.08
CA ILE A 153 -5.34 7.28 1.70
C ILE A 153 -4.64 8.36 0.87
N ARG A 154 -5.33 8.97 -0.09
CA ARG A 154 -4.75 10.07 -0.90
C ARG A 154 -4.26 11.23 -0.03
N ARG A 155 -4.97 11.59 1.03
CA ARG A 155 -4.56 12.67 1.95
C ARG A 155 -3.36 12.27 2.80
N ARG A 156 -3.32 11.02 3.27
CA ARG A 156 -2.25 10.50 4.14
C ARG A 156 -0.97 10.13 3.39
N ALA A 157 -1.10 9.81 2.10
CA ALA A 157 0.00 9.50 1.22
C ALA A 157 0.70 10.76 0.66
N VAL A 158 0.24 11.97 1.00
CA VAL A 158 0.95 13.20 0.67
C VAL A 158 2.20 13.27 1.54
N PHE A 159 3.36 13.13 0.90
CA PHE A 159 4.65 13.30 1.56
C PHE A 159 4.99 14.79 1.61
N CYS A 160 4.96 15.39 2.79
CA CYS A 160 5.49 16.73 3.02
C CYS A 160 7.01 16.66 3.24
N GLU A 161 7.77 16.27 2.21
CA GLU A 161 9.20 16.58 2.16
C GLU A 161 9.38 17.81 1.27
N LEU A 162 9.50 18.97 1.92
CA LEU A 162 9.97 20.17 1.25
C LEU A 162 11.49 20.12 1.25
N ASP A 163 12.10 19.73 0.14
CA ASP A 163 13.53 19.93 -0.05
C ASP A 163 13.80 21.44 -0.01
N ILE A 164 14.42 21.92 1.07
CA ILE A 164 14.92 23.29 1.15
C ILE A 164 16.29 23.29 0.46
N PRO A 165 16.43 23.95 -0.71
CA PRO A 165 17.71 24.02 -1.41
C PRO A 165 18.78 24.58 -0.47
N ALA A 166 19.92 23.91 -0.37
CA ALA A 166 21.00 24.29 0.55
C ALA A 166 21.49 25.73 0.34
N GLU A 167 21.34 26.25 -0.87
CA GLU A 167 21.73 27.60 -1.28
C GLU A 167 20.90 28.71 -0.60
N ASN A 168 19.71 28.38 -0.09
CA ASN A 168 18.80 29.31 0.59
C ASN A 168 18.46 28.82 2.01
N ARG A 169 19.42 28.31 2.78
CA ARG A 169 19.25 28.27 4.25
C ARG A 169 19.62 29.65 4.81
N PRO A 170 18.69 30.61 4.96
CA PRO A 170 18.98 31.72 5.86
C PRO A 170 19.33 31.11 7.21
N ARG A 171 20.37 31.65 7.87
CA ARG A 171 20.60 31.34 9.29
C ARG A 171 19.30 31.65 10.03
N ILE A 172 18.55 30.62 10.40
CA ILE A 172 17.37 30.79 11.23
C ILE A 172 17.89 31.17 12.61
N ASP A 173 17.82 32.46 12.90
CA ASP A 173 18.19 33.02 14.19
C ASP A 173 17.03 32.81 15.17
N PHE A 174 17.06 31.68 15.86
CA PHE A 174 16.04 31.33 16.86
C PHE A 174 16.04 32.26 18.09
N GLU A 175 17.10 33.06 18.30
CA GLU A 175 17.14 34.07 19.38
C GLU A 175 16.31 35.32 19.03
N ARG A 176 16.06 35.57 17.74
CA ARG A 176 15.22 36.68 17.29
C ARG A 176 13.73 36.45 17.54
N VAL A 177 13.31 35.19 17.69
CA VAL A 177 11.91 34.80 17.92
C VAL A 177 11.50 34.99 19.39
N LYS A 178 12.43 34.82 20.34
CA LYS A 178 12.14 35.04 21.77
C LYS A 178 11.77 36.48 22.11
N ARG A 179 12.44 37.47 21.50
CA ARG A 179 12.20 38.89 21.79
C ARG A 179 10.85 39.44 21.32
N ALA A 180 10.17 38.77 20.39
CA ALA A 180 8.84 39.20 19.93
C ALA A 180 7.69 38.66 20.81
N ALA A 181 7.93 37.63 21.62
CA ALA A 181 6.93 37.01 22.48
C ALA A 181 6.90 37.59 23.91
N GLU A 182 7.91 38.38 24.30
CA GLU A 182 7.99 39.03 25.63
C GLU A 182 7.48 40.49 25.62
N LEU A 183 6.83 40.92 24.53
CA LEU A 183 6.24 42.26 24.39
C LEU A 183 4.70 42.23 24.17
N GLN A 184 4.02 41.21 24.68
CA GLN A 184 2.57 41.17 24.87
C GLN A 184 2.24 40.87 26.33
#